data_AF-A0A7C2E2D4-F1
#
_entry.id   AF-A0A7C2E2D4-F1
#
_cell.length_a   1.000
_cell.length_b   1.000
_cell.length_c   1.000
_cell.angle_alpha   90.00
_cell.angle_beta   90.00
_cell.angle_gamma   90.00
#
_symmetry.space_group_name_H-M   'P 1'
#
loop_
_entity.id
_entity.type
_entity.pdbx_description
1 polymer ?
#
loop_
_entity_poly.entity_id
_entity_poly.type
_entity_poly.pdbx_seq_one_letter_code
_entity_poly.pdbx_strand_id
1 'polypeptide(L)' 'LKEAVYQAFCGAVGNLEAVIWEAPRRTQQIEFISRFGPDVNLGNIPPGEVLALEAMRRGLRGDTIAMIADAAQA' A
#
# COMPACT_ATOMS: atom_id res chain seq x y z
N LEU A 1 3.62 16.46 11.46
CA LEU A 1 2.81 15.71 12.43
C LEU A 1 2.54 14.26 11.99
N LYS A 2 2.06 14.00 10.76
CA LYS A 2 1.73 12.64 10.29
C LYS A 2 2.91 11.65 10.23
N GLU A 3 4.04 12.07 9.66
CA GLU A 3 5.18 11.15 9.48
C GLU A 3 5.83 10.74 10.81
N ALA A 4 6.03 11.67 11.75
CA ALA A 4 6.61 11.34 13.06
C ALA A 4 5.72 10.37 13.87
N VAL A 5 4.40 10.57 13.84
CA VAL A 5 3.43 9.65 14.49
C VAL A 5 3.44 8.29 13.81
N TYR A 6 3.50 8.26 12.48
CA TYR A 6 3.61 7.03 11.71
C TYR A 6 4.87 6.22 12.07
N GLN A 7 6.03 6.88 12.13
CA GLN A 7 7.29 6.22 12.47
C GLN A 7 7.26 5.68 13.91
N ALA A 8 6.71 6.46 14.85
CA ALA A 8 6.53 6.03 16.23
C ALA A 8 5.58 4.81 16.32
N PHE A 9 4.48 4.81 15.56
CA PHE A 9 3.56 3.69 15.49
C PHE A 9 4.23 2.42 14.93
N CYS A 10 4.95 2.56 13.81
CA CYS A 10 5.64 1.43 13.19
C CYS A 10 6.70 0.83 14.12
N GLY A 11 7.40 1.67 14.88
CA GLY A 11 8.35 1.21 15.90
C GLY A 11 7.70 0.52 17.11
N ALA A 12 6.45 0.87 17.44
CA ALA A 12 5.75 0.36 18.62
C ALA A 12 4.99 -0.95 18.37
N VAL A 13 4.45 -1.16 17.17
CA VAL A 13 3.60 -2.33 16.86
C VAL A 13 4.38 -3.64 16.70
N GLY A 14 5.66 -3.55 16.32
CA GLY A 14 6.56 -4.71 16.22
C GLY A 14 6.32 -5.58 14.99
N ASN A 15 5.09 -6.00 14.71
CA ASN A 15 4.72 -6.75 13.51
C ASN A 15 3.69 -5.99 12.66
N LEU A 16 4.17 -5.36 11.58
CA LEU A 16 3.33 -4.62 10.64
C LEU A 16 2.46 -5.53 9.75
N GLU A 17 2.81 -6.80 9.56
CA GLU A 17 2.01 -7.76 8.80
C GLU A 17 0.72 -8.14 9.54
N ALA A 18 0.62 -7.86 10.85
CA ALA A 18 -0.59 -8.03 11.64
C ALA A 18 -1.53 -6.81 11.57
N VAL A 19 -1.11 -5.72 10.92
CA VAL A 19 -1.89 -4.47 10.83
C VAL A 19 -2.70 -4.44 9.54
N ILE A 20 -3.96 -4.00 9.64
CA ILE A 20 -4.80 -3.64 8.49
C ILE A 20 -4.94 -2.11 8.46
N TRP A 21 -4.56 -1.50 7.34
CA TRP A 21 -4.62 -0.05 7.14
C TRP A 21 -5.90 0.35 6.42
N GLU A 22 -6.67 1.29 6.97
CA GLU A 22 -7.85 1.80 6.28
C GLU A 22 -7.47 2.67 5.08
N ALA A 23 -7.90 2.25 3.88
CA ALA A 23 -7.59 2.91 2.63
C ALA A 23 -8.82 3.06 1.70
N PRO A 24 -9.89 3.76 2.14
CA PRO A 24 -11.11 3.92 1.35
C PRO A 24 -10.93 4.75 0.07
N ARG A 25 -9.80 5.45 -0.08
CA ARG A 25 -9.49 6.27 -1.25
C ARG A 25 -8.30 5.68 -1.99
N ARG A 26 -8.36 5.68 -3.33
CA ARG A 26 -7.26 5.27 -4.22
C ARG A 26 -5.89 5.85 -3.83
N THR A 27 -5.81 7.13 -3.46
CA THR A 27 -4.52 7.74 -3.07
C THR A 27 -3.91 7.10 -1.83
N GLN A 28 -4.72 6.66 -0.87
CA GLN A 28 -4.25 5.95 0.32
C GLN A 28 -3.80 4.53 -0.03
N GLN A 29 -4.50 3.85 -0.94
CA GLN A 29 -4.12 2.52 -1.42
C GLN A 29 -2.73 2.55 -2.07
N ILE A 30 -2.50 3.51 -2.96
CA ILE A 30 -1.20 3.71 -3.63
C ILE A 30 -0.11 4.06 -2.60
N GLU A 31 -0.41 4.96 -1.65
CA GLU A 31 0.57 5.36 -0.64
C GLU A 31 1.03 4.17 0.22
N PHE A 32 0.09 3.35 0.69
CA PHE A 32 0.45 2.19 1.51
C PHE A 32 1.14 1.08 0.71
N ILE A 33 0.74 0.84 -0.54
CA ILE A 33 1.46 -0.10 -1.43
C ILE A 33 2.89 0.39 -1.68
N SER A 34 3.07 1.69 -1.92
CA SER A 34 4.40 2.28 -2.14
C SER A 34 5.31 2.14 -0.92
N ARG A 35 4.76 2.34 0.29
CA ARG A 35 5.52 2.33 1.54
C ARG A 35 5.82 0.93 2.07
N PHE A 36 4.85 0.01 1.99
CA PHE A 36 4.93 -1.32 2.61
C PHE A 36 5.07 -2.46 1.62
N GLY A 37 4.99 -2.17 0.32
CA GLY A 37 5.00 -3.17 -0.73
C GLY A 37 3.59 -3.67 -1.11
N PRO A 38 3.52 -4.47 -2.18
CA PRO A 38 2.27 -4.93 -2.77
C PRO A 38 1.49 -5.93 -1.92
N ASP A 39 2.04 -6.43 -0.80
CA ASP A 39 1.38 -7.40 0.09
C ASP A 39 0.76 -6.75 1.34
N VAL A 40 0.81 -5.41 1.45
CA VAL A 40 0.24 -4.69 2.60
C VAL A 40 -1.25 -4.99 2.82
N ASN A 41 -1.68 -5.24 4.05
CA ASN A 41 -3.09 -5.45 4.34
C ASN A 41 -3.85 -4.12 4.33
N LEU A 42 -4.88 -4.02 3.49
CA LEU A 42 -5.72 -2.83 3.36
C LEU A 42 -7.17 -3.16 3.70
N GLY A 43 -7.80 -2.28 4.47
CA GLY A 43 -9.21 -2.34 4.85
C GLY A 43 -10.01 -1.19 4.27
N ASN A 44 -11.34 -1.28 4.40
CA ASN A 44 -12.29 -0.27 3.94
C ASN A 44 -12.21 0.02 2.43
N ILE A 45 -11.81 -0.98 1.62
CA ILE A 45 -11.74 -0.85 0.16
C ILE A 45 -13.16 -0.83 -0.41
N PRO A 46 -13.54 0.15 -1.24
CA PRO A 46 -14.81 0.14 -1.93
C PRO A 46 -14.95 -1.13 -2.80
N PRO A 47 -16.10 -1.83 -2.80
CA PRO A 47 -16.26 -3.06 -3.58
C PRO A 47 -15.96 -2.90 -5.07
N GLY A 48 -16.27 -1.73 -5.64
CA GLY A 48 -15.96 -1.40 -7.04
C GLY A 48 -14.47 -1.18 -7.36
N GLU A 49 -13.62 -1.06 -6.34
CA GLU A 49 -12.19 -0.82 -6.50
C GLU A 49 -11.33 -2.07 -6.32
N VAL A 50 -11.89 -3.23 -5.97
CA VAL A 50 -11.12 -4.45 -5.67
C VAL A 50 -10.21 -4.88 -6.82
N LEU A 51 -10.72 -4.91 -8.06
CA LEU A 51 -9.89 -5.24 -9.24
C LEU A 51 -8.83 -4.17 -9.52
N ALA A 52 -9.18 -2.91 -9.26
CA ALA A 52 -8.28 -1.78 -9.43
C ALA A 52 -7.13 -1.83 -8.43
N LEU A 53 -7.41 -2.27 -7.19
CA LEU A 53 -6.43 -2.52 -6.15
C LEU A 53 -5.49 -3.66 -6.53
N GLU A 54 -6.02 -4.79 -7.00
CA GLU A 54 -5.17 -5.90 -7.44
C GLU A 54 -4.28 -5.50 -8.62
N ALA A 55 -4.82 -4.78 -9.60
CA ALA A 55 -4.01 -4.24 -10.69
C ALA A 55 -2.88 -3.34 -10.19
N MET A 56 -3.10 -2.56 -9.12
CA MET A 56 -2.04 -1.76 -8.48
C MET A 56 -1.01 -2.63 -7.76
N ARG A 57 -1.43 -3.65 -7.00
CA ARG A 57 -0.50 -4.61 -6.36
C ARG A 57 0.39 -5.33 -7.38
N ARG A 58 -0.17 -5.60 -8.56
CA ARG A 58 0.53 -6.25 -9.67
C ARG A 58 1.24 -5.29 -10.61
N GLY A 59 1.31 -3.99 -10.30
CA GLY A 59 1.92 -2.97 -11.16
C GLY A 59 1.34 -2.87 -12.58
N LEU A 60 0.14 -3.41 -12.80
CA LEU A 60 -0.57 -3.40 -14.08
C LEU A 60 -1.39 -2.11 -14.28
N ARG A 61 -1.37 -1.20 -13.30
CA ARG A 61 -1.97 0.12 -13.37
C ARG A 61 -0.89 1.19 -13.38
N GLY A 62 -1.10 2.25 -14.15
CA GLY A 62 -0.10 3.31 -14.38
C GLY A 62 0.48 3.93 -13.11
N ASP A 63 -0.27 3.98 -12.01
CA ASP A 63 0.20 4.56 -10.74
C ASP A 63 1.32 3.74 -10.06
N THR A 64 1.43 2.46 -10.40
CA THR A 64 2.33 1.49 -9.77
C THR A 64 3.25 0.79 -10.77
N ILE A 65 3.19 1.17 -12.05
CA ILE A 65 4.00 0.52 -13.12
C ILE A 65 5.50 0.70 -12.90
N ALA A 66 5.90 1.86 -12.35
CA ALA A 66 7.29 2.16 -12.01
C ALA A 66 7.85 1.19 -10.95
N MET A 67 7.01 0.76 -10.01
CA MET A 67 7.42 -0.16 -8.94
C MET A 67 7.86 -1.54 -9.48
N ILE A 68 7.36 -1.97 -10.64
CA ILE A 68 7.79 -3.22 -11.30
C ILE A 68 8.96 -2.99 -12.25
N ALA A 69 9.00 -1.84 -12.93
CA ALA A 69 10.08 -1.52 -13.84
C ALA A 69 11.45 -1.49 -13.12
N ASP A 70 11.46 -1.03 -11.86
CA ASP A 70 12.67 -1.00 -11.03
C ASP A 70 13.02 -2.39 -10.47
N ALA A 71 12.03 -3.22 -10.14
CA ALA A 71 12.25 -4.60 -9.67
C ALA A 71 12.79 -5.55 -10.75
N ALA A 72 12.53 -5.26 -12.03
CA ALA A 72 13.04 -6.05 -13.16
C ALA A 72 14.50 -5.73 -13.54
N GLN A 73 15.10 -4.71 -12.91
CA GLN A 73 16.50 -4.29 -13.13
C GLN A 73 17.47 -4.77 -12.05
N ALA A 74 16.96 -5.44 -11.00
CA ALA A 74 17.73 -6.07 -9.93
C ALA A 74 17.86 -7.59 -10.15
#